data_AF-A0A449A5B0-F1
#
_entry.id   AF-A0A449A5B0-F1
#
_cell.length_a   1.000
_cell.length_b   1.000
_cell.length_c   1.000
_cell.angle_alpha   90.00
_cell.angle_beta   90.00
_cell.angle_gamma   90.00
#
_symmetry.space_group_name_H-M   'P 1'
#
loop_
_entity.id
_entity.type
_entity.pdbx_description
1 polymer ?
#
loop_
_entity_poly.entity_id
_entity_poly.type
_entity_poly.pdbx_seq_one_letter_code
_entity_poly.pdbx_strand_id
1 'polypeptide(L)'
;MSKYQEYIEKLKKLENDNGIKYINNDQKELISQVLEKFKDDDFSLEQVYKLLIQRIKLGFRFDAAPEPNHEQISLLAKNKKLSLNEDVLEQRKNHLIIGENYDALKNLLVLERERERERPRIII
;
A
#
# COMPACT_ATOMS: atom_id res chain seq x y z
N MET A 1 -21.89 -12.11 -28.90
CA MET A 1 -21.76 -12.76 -27.59
C MET A 1 -22.95 -12.35 -26.73
N SER A 2 -23.50 -13.25 -25.92
CA SER A 2 -24.55 -12.90 -24.95
C SER A 2 -23.95 -12.03 -23.83
N LYS A 3 -24.72 -11.10 -23.25
CA LYS A 3 -24.28 -10.27 -22.11
C LYS A 3 -23.80 -11.11 -20.93
N TYR A 4 -24.42 -12.27 -20.71
CA TYR A 4 -23.98 -13.24 -19.71
C TYR A 4 -22.54 -13.70 -19.95
N GLN A 5 -22.20 -14.07 -21.20
CA GLN A 5 -20.85 -14.50 -21.56
C GLN A 5 -19.83 -13.39 -21.35
N GLU A 6 -20.20 -12.15 -21.69
CA GLU A 6 -19.36 -10.96 -21.46
C GLU A 6 -19.05 -10.76 -19.97
N TYR A 7 -20.04 -10.91 -19.08
CA TYR A 7 -19.82 -10.76 -17.64
C TYR A 7 -18.98 -11.89 -17.05
N ILE A 8 -19.13 -13.13 -17.54
CA ILE A 8 -18.27 -14.25 -17.13
C ILE A 8 -16.82 -14.01 -17.56
N GLU A 9 -16.58 -13.49 -18.77
CA GLU A 9 -15.22 -13.13 -19.20
C GLU A 9 -14.63 -11.99 -18.36
N LYS A 10 -15.42 -10.97 -18.01
CA LYS A 10 -14.98 -9.89 -17.11
C LYS A 10 -14.59 -10.43 -15.73
N LEU A 11 -15.35 -11.38 -15.18
CA LEU A 11 -15.01 -12.04 -13.91
C LEU A 11 -13.69 -12.82 -13.99
N LYS A 12 -13.37 -13.45 -15.13
CA LYS A 12 -12.09 -14.12 -15.34
C LYS A 12 -10.93 -13.13 -15.50
N LYS A 13 -11.12 -12.03 -16.21
CA LYS A 13 -10.05 -11.01 -16.39
C LYS A 13 -9.65 -10.32 -15.08
N LEU A 14 -10.59 -10.16 -14.14
CA LEU A 14 -10.29 -9.69 -12.79
C LEU A 14 -9.28 -10.58 -12.03
N GLU A 15 -8.96 -11.78 -12.51
CA GLU A 15 -7.89 -12.63 -11.97
C GLU A 15 -6.49 -12.18 -12.35
N ASN A 16 -6.32 -11.59 -13.54
CA ASN A 16 -5.02 -11.49 -14.20
C ASN A 16 -4.34 -10.12 -14.05
N ASP A 17 -5.10 -9.02 -13.97
CA ASP A 17 -4.55 -7.66 -14.06
C ASP A 17 -4.24 -7.02 -12.69
N ASN A 18 -3.27 -7.56 -11.94
CA ASN A 18 -2.73 -6.99 -10.69
C ASN A 18 -3.56 -7.22 -9.41
N GLY A 19 -3.73 -8.49 -9.07
CA GLY A 19 -3.26 -8.97 -7.78
C GLY A 19 -3.89 -8.35 -6.53
N ILE A 20 -5.23 -8.37 -6.42
CA ILE A 20 -5.88 -8.60 -5.12
C ILE A 20 -7.10 -9.50 -5.36
N LYS A 21 -6.99 -10.78 -4.99
CA LYS A 21 -8.08 -11.77 -4.97
C LYS A 21 -9.11 -11.38 -3.90
N TYR A 22 -9.95 -10.39 -4.19
CA TYR A 22 -11.10 -10.06 -3.34
C TYR A 22 -12.23 -11.10 -3.41
N ILE A 23 -12.11 -12.09 -4.31
CA ILE A 23 -13.06 -13.18 -4.48
C ILE A 23 -12.30 -14.52 -4.53
N ASN A 24 -12.56 -15.40 -3.57
CA ASN A 24 -12.04 -16.77 -3.56
C ASN A 24 -12.79 -17.65 -4.57
N ASN A 25 -12.35 -18.89 -4.80
CA ASN A 25 -12.97 -19.74 -5.83
C ASN A 25 -14.46 -20.02 -5.53
N ASP A 26 -14.82 -20.22 -4.26
CA ASP A 26 -16.20 -20.49 -3.83
C ASP A 26 -17.13 -19.31 -4.11
N GLN A 27 -16.66 -18.08 -3.85
CA GLN A 27 -17.43 -16.87 -4.13
C GLN A 27 -17.60 -16.63 -5.63
N LYS A 28 -16.65 -17.04 -6.47
CA LYS A 28 -16.81 -17.00 -7.94
C LYS A 28 -17.87 -17.97 -8.39
N GLU A 29 -17.82 -19.19 -7.88
CA GLU A 29 -18.81 -20.21 -8.21
C GLU A 29 -20.22 -19.73 -7.83
N LEU A 30 -20.37 -19.14 -6.63
CA LEU A 30 -21.62 -18.54 -6.19
C LEU A 30 -22.06 -17.39 -7.11
N ILE A 31 -21.15 -16.47 -7.49
CA ILE A 31 -21.47 -15.36 -8.40
C ILE A 31 -21.91 -15.88 -9.77
N SER A 32 -21.21 -16.87 -10.32
CA SER A 32 -21.58 -17.50 -11.60
C SER A 32 -22.95 -18.17 -11.53
N GLN A 33 -23.23 -18.93 -10.47
CA GLN A 33 -24.55 -19.56 -10.24
C GLN A 33 -25.67 -18.52 -10.12
N VAL A 34 -25.39 -17.38 -9.47
CA VAL A 34 -26.36 -16.28 -9.35
C VAL A 34 -26.61 -15.63 -10.71
N LEU A 35 -25.56 -15.31 -11.47
CA LEU A 35 -25.70 -14.71 -12.81
C LEU A 35 -26.42 -15.62 -13.80
N GLU A 36 -26.21 -16.94 -13.71
CA GLU A 36 -26.89 -17.92 -14.56
C GLU A 36 -28.41 -17.89 -14.40
N LYS A 37 -28.92 -17.62 -13.19
CA LYS A 37 -30.36 -17.49 -12.92
C LYS A 37 -31.03 -16.30 -13.62
N PHE A 38 -30.25 -15.31 -14.03
CA PHE A 38 -30.73 -14.09 -14.69
C PHE A 38 -30.28 -14.01 -16.16
N LYS A 39 -29.75 -15.09 -16.74
CA LYS A 39 -29.19 -15.10 -18.11
C LYS A 39 -30.18 -14.66 -19.20
N ASP A 40 -31.48 -14.84 -18.97
CA ASP A 40 -32.56 -14.54 -19.91
C ASP A 40 -33.21 -13.16 -19.66
N ASP A 41 -32.82 -12.47 -18.59
CA ASP A 41 -33.25 -11.10 -18.25
C ASP A 41 -32.04 -10.17 -18.21
N ASP A 42 -31.83 -9.50 -19.34
CA ASP A 42 -30.74 -8.56 -19.56
C ASP A 42 -30.67 -7.43 -18.52
N PHE A 43 -31.81 -6.92 -18.05
CA PHE A 43 -31.84 -5.82 -17.08
C PHE A 43 -31.44 -6.32 -15.70
N SER A 44 -32.08 -7.39 -15.22
CA SER A 44 -31.78 -7.96 -13.91
C SER A 44 -30.35 -8.48 -13.84
N LEU A 45 -29.85 -9.09 -14.92
CA LEU A 45 -28.47 -9.54 -15.04
C LEU A 45 -27.47 -8.40 -14.81
N GLU A 46 -27.69 -7.25 -15.46
CA GLU A 46 -26.83 -6.08 -15.30
C GLU A 46 -26.87 -5.51 -13.87
N GLN A 47 -28.05 -5.41 -13.27
CA GLN A 47 -28.20 -4.90 -11.89
C GLN A 47 -27.53 -5.82 -10.88
N VAL A 48 -27.73 -7.13 -11.00
CA VAL A 48 -27.12 -8.15 -10.14
C VAL A 48 -25.60 -8.13 -10.28
N TYR A 49 -25.09 -8.04 -11.51
CA TYR A 49 -23.65 -7.92 -11.74
C TYR A 49 -23.05 -6.68 -11.06
N LYS A 50 -23.67 -5.51 -11.22
CA LYS A 50 -23.22 -4.26 -10.56
C LYS A 50 -23.20 -4.40 -9.04
N LEU A 51 -24.25 -4.98 -8.45
CA LEU A 51 -24.36 -5.19 -7.01
C LEU A 51 -23.26 -6.11 -6.48
N LEU A 52 -23.00 -7.22 -7.16
CA LEU A 52 -21.98 -8.20 -6.77
C LEU A 52 -20.57 -7.62 -6.88
N ILE A 53 -20.27 -6.86 -7.94
CA ILE A 53 -18.96 -6.23 -8.14
C ILE A 53 -18.74 -5.06 -7.17
N GLN A 54 -19.76 -4.27 -6.83
CA GLN A 54 -19.62 -3.13 -5.93
C GLN A 54 -19.16 -3.54 -4.52
N ARG A 55 -19.63 -4.70 -4.02
CA ARG A 55 -19.19 -5.26 -2.72
C ARG A 55 -17.70 -5.58 -2.68
N ILE A 56 -17.07 -5.83 -3.83
CA ILE A 56 -15.63 -6.11 -3.96
C ILE A 56 -14.79 -4.88 -3.59
N LYS A 57 -15.32 -3.67 -3.76
CA LYS A 57 -14.55 -2.42 -3.68
C LYS A 57 -14.33 -1.87 -2.26
N LEU A 58 -14.69 -2.60 -1.20
CA LEU A 58 -14.74 -2.06 0.17
C LEU A 58 -13.48 -2.34 1.03
N GLY A 59 -12.36 -2.76 0.44
CA GLY A 59 -11.11 -2.98 1.18
C GLY A 59 -10.17 -1.77 1.16
N PHE A 60 -9.49 -1.49 2.28
CA PHE A 60 -8.31 -0.63 2.28
C PHE A 60 -7.26 -1.23 1.34
N ARG A 61 -7.06 -0.62 0.18
CA ARG A 61 -5.89 -0.90 -0.66
C ARG A 61 -4.71 -0.15 -0.05
N PHE A 62 -3.87 -0.86 0.68
CA PHE A 62 -2.48 -0.42 0.81
C PHE A 62 -1.84 -0.72 -0.53
N ASP A 63 -2.02 0.15 -1.51
CA ASP A 63 -1.10 0.19 -2.63
C ASP A 63 0.26 0.47 -1.98
N ALA A 64 1.12 -0.55 -1.89
CA ALA A 64 2.50 -0.33 -1.54
C ALA A 64 2.99 0.69 -2.55
N ALA A 65 3.31 1.90 -2.09
CA ALA A 65 3.86 2.91 -2.97
C ALA A 65 5.06 2.26 -3.67
N PRO A 66 5.10 2.21 -5.02
CA PRO A 66 6.23 1.62 -5.70
C PRO A 66 7.48 2.35 -5.21
N GLU A 67 8.37 1.64 -4.51
CA GLU A 67 9.66 2.21 -4.15
C GLU A 67 10.34 2.56 -5.47
N PRO A 68 10.70 3.85 -5.70
CA PRO A 68 11.15 4.29 -7.01
C PRO A 68 12.46 3.60 -7.43
N ASN A 69 13.24 3.06 -6.47
CA ASN A 69 14.45 2.29 -6.76
C ASN A 69 14.91 1.45 -5.55
N HIS A 70 14.98 0.11 -5.69
CA HIS A 70 15.49 -0.79 -4.63
C HIS A 70 17.01 -0.97 -4.64
N GLU A 71 17.71 -0.48 -5.67
CA GLU A 71 19.15 -0.68 -5.84
C GLU A 71 20.00 0.45 -5.23
N GLN A 72 19.37 1.49 -4.71
CA GLN A 72 20.04 2.66 -4.17
C GLN A 72 19.80 2.81 -2.66
N ILE A 73 20.84 3.26 -1.95
CA ILE A 73 20.76 3.66 -0.56
C ILE A 73 20.99 5.16 -0.41
N SER A 74 20.20 5.79 0.47
CA SER A 74 20.34 7.20 0.84
C SER A 74 20.96 7.31 2.23
N LEU A 75 21.95 8.18 2.41
CA LEU A 75 22.62 8.42 3.68
C LEU A 75 22.40 9.86 4.17
N LEU A 76 22.14 10.04 5.47
CA LEU A 76 22.08 11.36 6.08
C LEU A 76 23.49 11.96 6.25
N ALA A 77 23.68 13.18 5.77
CA ALA A 77 24.93 13.93 5.90
C ALA A 77 24.69 15.33 6.50
N LYS A 78 25.50 15.73 7.50
CA LYS A 78 25.44 17.06 8.12
C LYS A 78 25.93 18.13 7.14
N ASN A 79 25.05 19.07 6.78
CA ASN A 79 25.44 20.22 5.96
C ASN A 79 26.11 21.31 6.81
N LYS A 80 27.45 21.29 6.88
CA LYS A 80 28.23 22.25 7.70
C LYS A 80 28.02 23.72 7.32
N LYS A 81 27.76 24.03 6.05
CA LYS A 81 27.62 25.42 5.57
C LYS A 81 26.30 26.07 6.03
N LEU A 82 25.24 25.26 6.11
CA LEU A 82 23.90 25.70 6.55
C LEU A 82 23.62 25.35 8.01
N SER A 83 24.57 24.71 8.69
CA SER A 83 24.49 24.46 10.12
C SER A 83 24.80 25.75 10.87
N LEU A 84 23.98 26.07 11.87
CA LEU A 84 24.27 27.17 12.80
C LEU A 84 25.48 26.78 13.67
N ASN A 85 26.33 27.75 14.01
CA ASN A 85 27.53 27.53 14.81
C ASN A 85 27.19 27.07 16.25
N GLU A 86 28.09 26.24 16.81
CA GLU A 86 27.88 25.38 17.98
C GLU A 86 27.74 26.12 19.32
N ASP A 87 28.06 27.41 19.38
CA ASP A 87 28.05 28.19 20.64
C ASP A 87 26.63 28.47 21.20
N VAL A 88 25.57 28.21 20.42
CA VAL A 88 24.16 28.34 20.87
C VAL A 88 23.46 26.96 20.93
N LEU A 89 24.17 25.87 20.62
CA LEU A 89 23.58 24.57 20.29
C LEU A 89 23.43 23.59 21.46
N GLU A 90 24.01 23.82 22.63
CA GLU A 90 23.75 22.97 23.81
C GLU A 90 22.26 22.96 24.23
N GLN A 91 21.45 23.89 23.69
CA GLN A 91 20.05 24.07 24.07
C GLN A 91 19.02 23.69 22.98
N ARG A 92 19.42 23.35 21.74
CA ARG A 92 18.45 23.14 20.64
C ARG A 92 18.25 21.66 20.31
N LYS A 93 17.04 21.17 20.60
CA LYS A 93 16.59 19.78 20.35
C LYS A 93 16.02 19.53 18.94
N ASN A 94 15.90 20.57 18.12
CA ASN A 94 15.17 20.52 16.85
C ASN A 94 16.15 20.49 15.67
N HIS A 95 15.93 19.56 14.74
CA HIS A 95 16.74 19.37 13.54
C HIS A 95 15.87 19.48 12.28
N LEU A 96 16.41 20.11 11.22
CA LEU A 96 15.81 20.11 9.89
C LEU A 96 16.55 19.10 9.01
N ILE A 97 15.79 18.22 8.36
CA ILE A 97 16.29 17.23 7.39
C ILE A 97 15.64 17.53 6.05
N ILE A 98 16.43 17.51 4.98
CA ILE A 98 15.97 17.79 3.61
C ILE A 98 16.23 16.56 2.76
N GLY A 99 15.17 16.01 2.14
CA GLY A 99 15.21 14.82 1.31
C GLY A 99 13.84 14.12 1.28
N GLU A 100 13.78 12.94 0.65
CA GLU A 100 12.60 12.09 0.67
C GLU A 100 12.29 11.61 2.10
N ASN A 101 11.03 11.72 2.51
CA ASN A 101 10.61 11.42 3.88
C ASN A 101 10.90 9.96 4.28
N TYR A 102 10.72 9.02 3.35
CA TYR A 102 10.95 7.60 3.59
C TYR A 102 12.41 7.29 3.93
N ASP A 103 13.33 7.84 3.14
CA ASP A 103 14.77 7.66 3.33
C ASP A 103 15.27 8.34 4.60
N ALA A 104 14.77 9.54 4.88
CA ALA A 104 15.08 10.26 6.12
C ALA A 104 14.67 9.45 7.36
N LEU A 105 13.45 8.90 7.37
CA LEU A 105 12.94 8.09 8.48
C LEU A 105 13.72 6.78 8.64
N LYS A 106 14.09 6.09 7.55
CA LYS A 106 14.94 4.90 7.61
C LYS A 106 16.29 5.19 8.28
N ASN A 107 16.94 6.29 7.90
CA ASN A 107 18.22 6.68 8.50
C ASN A 107 18.07 7.05 9.98
N LEU A 108 17.02 7.80 10.35
CA LEU A 108 16.74 8.13 11.75
C LEU A 108 16.48 6.89 12.61
N LEU A 109 15.78 5.90 12.06
CA LEU A 109 15.53 4.63 12.76
C LEU A 109 16.84 3.90 13.07
N VAL A 110 17.81 3.90 12.14
CA VAL A 110 19.14 3.31 12.36
C VAL A 110 19.90 4.07 13.44
N LEU A 111 19.88 5.41 13.40
CA LEU A 111 20.56 6.25 14.39
C LEU A 111 20.01 6.03 15.81
N GLU A 112 18.69 5.97 15.99
CA GLU A 112 18.10 5.70 17.31
C GLU A 112 18.40 4.27 17.80
N ARG A 113 18.44 3.28 16.91
CA ARG A 113 18.85 1.90 17.27
C ARG A 113 20.29 1.85 17.80
N GLU A 114 21.23 2.54 17.15
CA GLU A 114 22.62 2.60 17.63
C GLU A 114 22.71 3.38 18.95
N ARG A 115 21.99 4.50 19.08
CA ARG A 115 21.90 5.25 20.33
C ARG A 115 21.37 4.39 21.48
N GLU A 116 20.34 3.57 21.25
CA GLU A 116 19.81 2.65 22.27
C GLU A 116 20.80 1.55 22.64
N ARG A 117 21.60 1.05 21.69
CA ARG A 117 22.67 0.08 21.96
C ARG A 117 23.76 0.66 22.85
N GLU A 118 24.13 1.91 22.61
CA GLU A 118 25.16 2.63 23.36
C GLU A 118 24.67 3.19 24.70
N ARG A 119 23.34 3.20 24.94
CA ARG A 119 22.81 3.64 26.23
C ARG A 119 23.35 2.72 27.33
N PRO A 120 23.97 3.28 28.39
CA PRO A 120 24.40 2.48 29.52
C PRO A 120 23.16 1.81 30.13
N ARG A 121 23.18 0.48 30.20
CA ARG A 121 22.16 -0.26 30.95
C ARG A 121 22.35 0.12 32.42
N ILE A 122 21.45 0.95 32.94
CA ILE A 122 21.36 1.20 34.37
C ILE A 122 20.91 -0.13 34.98
N ILE A 123 21.84 -0.86 35.57
CA ILE A 123 21.53 -2.01 36.44
C ILE A 123 21.03 -1.37 37.74
N ILE A 124 19.71 -1.42 37.94
CA ILE A 124 19.05 -1.03 39.20
C ILE A 124 19.06 -2.24 40.13
#